data_AF-A0A1Y5FU79-F1
#
_entry.id   AF-A0A1Y5FU79-F1
#
_cell.length_a   1.000
_cell.length_b   1.000
_cell.length_c   1.000
_cell.angle_alpha   90.00
_cell.angle_beta   90.00
_cell.angle_gamma   90.00
#
_symmetry.space_group_name_H-M   'P 1'
#
loop_
_entity.id
_entity.type
_entity.pdbx_description
1 polymer ?
#
loop_
_entity_poly.entity_id
_entity_poly.type
_entity_poly.pdbx_seq_one_letter_code
_entity_poly.pdbx_strand_id
1 'polypeptide(L)'
;MKLSTLLFTLALALPMAALAVDYTELADSVDKKKAVESVDKEKLAGSVSGTSVDYKKAYDAVDKDKAAAAVDMEKATKALLK
;
A
#
# COMPACT_ATOMS: atom_id res chain seq x y z
N MET A 1 -22.28 -35.25 21.53
CA MET A 1 -21.20 -34.73 20.66
C MET A 1 -19.87 -35.08 21.27
N LYS A 2 -18.90 -35.59 20.50
CA LYS A 2 -17.56 -35.86 21.02
C LYS A 2 -16.87 -34.53 21.34
N LEU A 3 -16.08 -34.48 22.42
CA LEU A 3 -15.39 -33.26 22.87
C LEU A 3 -14.58 -32.59 21.75
N SER A 4 -13.98 -33.40 20.87
CA SER A 4 -13.25 -32.94 19.69
C SER A 4 -14.13 -32.18 18.67
N THR A 5 -15.41 -32.56 18.52
CA THR A 5 -16.34 -31.89 17.61
C THR A 5 -16.77 -30.53 18.17
N LEU A 6 -16.89 -30.41 19.50
CA LEU A 6 -17.26 -29.17 20.18
C LEU A 6 -16.12 -28.12 20.12
N LEU A 7 -14.87 -28.57 20.30
CA LEU A 7 -13.68 -27.73 20.19
C LEU A 7 -13.49 -27.17 18.76
N PHE A 8 -13.79 -27.96 17.74
CA PHE A 8 -13.65 -27.53 16.34
C PHE A 8 -14.69 -26.47 15.95
N THR A 9 -15.94 -26.61 16.43
CA THR A 9 -16.97 -25.57 16.23
C THR A 9 -16.69 -24.28 16.99
N LEU A 10 -16.05 -24.35 18.16
CA LEU A 10 -15.70 -23.16 18.95
C LEU A 10 -14.55 -22.38 18.31
N ALA A 11 -13.60 -23.06 17.67
CA ALA A 11 -12.51 -22.42 16.93
C ALA A 11 -13.00 -21.67 15.68
N LEU A 12 -14.03 -22.19 15.00
CA LEU A 12 -14.65 -21.52 13.84
C LEU A 12 -15.58 -20.35 14.23
N ALA A 13 -16.01 -20.30 15.50
CA ALA A 13 -16.85 -19.22 16.02
C ALA A 13 -16.05 -17.98 16.46
N LEU A 14 -14.70 -18.02 16.36
CA LEU A 14 -13.88 -16.84 16.58
C LEU A 14 -14.28 -15.79 15.54
N PRO A 15 -14.71 -14.59 15.97
CA PRO A 15 -15.01 -13.53 15.04
C PRO A 15 -13.72 -13.23 14.28
N MET A 16 -13.79 -13.29 12.94
CA MET A 16 -12.77 -12.67 12.11
C MET A 16 -12.78 -11.19 12.49
N ALA A 17 -11.82 -10.78 13.30
CA ALA A 17 -11.64 -9.38 13.66
C ALA A 17 -11.51 -8.63 12.34
N ALA A 18 -12.57 -7.92 11.96
CA ALA A 18 -12.57 -7.10 10.77
C ALA A 18 -11.60 -5.95 11.06
N LEU A 19 -10.39 -6.05 10.49
CA LEU A 19 -9.41 -4.96 10.53
C LEU A 19 -10.03 -3.77 9.82
N ALA A 20 -10.41 -2.74 10.60
CA ALA A 20 -10.95 -1.52 10.06
C ALA A 20 -9.77 -0.65 9.59
N VAL A 21 -9.37 -0.83 8.33
CA VAL A 21 -8.28 -0.04 7.74
C VAL A 21 -8.68 1.44 7.69
N ASP A 22 -7.89 2.28 8.35
CA ASP A 22 -8.05 3.73 8.32
C ASP A 22 -7.35 4.30 7.07
N TYR A 23 -8.08 4.33 5.95
CA TYR A 23 -7.54 4.80 4.67
C TYR A 23 -7.14 6.28 4.70
N THR A 24 -7.75 7.08 5.56
CA THR A 24 -7.37 8.49 5.73
C THR A 24 -5.99 8.58 6.37
N GLU A 25 -5.80 7.88 7.49
CA GLU A 25 -4.51 7.88 8.18
C GLU A 25 -3.40 7.20 7.35
N LEU A 26 -3.75 6.20 6.54
CA LEU A 26 -2.84 5.56 5.59
C LEU A 26 -2.44 6.51 4.45
N ALA A 27 -3.36 7.31 3.91
CA ALA A 27 -3.01 8.33 2.93
C ALA A 27 -2.10 9.42 3.54
N ASP A 28 -2.34 9.76 4.81
CA ASP A 28 -1.53 10.72 5.56
C ASP A 28 -0.17 10.14 6.03
N SER A 29 0.09 8.85 5.84
CA SER A 29 1.41 8.26 6.08
C SER A 29 2.38 8.48 4.93
N VAL A 30 1.94 9.08 3.83
CA VAL A 30 2.77 9.37 2.67
C VAL A 30 3.15 10.86 2.66
N ASP A 31 4.45 11.13 2.71
CA ASP A 31 5.00 12.46 2.43
C ASP A 31 4.87 12.75 0.94
N LYS A 32 3.85 13.54 0.59
CA LYS A 32 3.53 13.89 -0.80
C LYS A 32 4.68 14.64 -1.50
N LYS A 33 5.51 15.39 -0.77
CA LYS A 33 6.65 16.11 -1.38
C LYS A 33 7.72 15.12 -1.79
N LYS A 34 8.13 14.25 -0.87
CA LYS A 34 9.12 13.20 -1.18
C LYS A 34 8.64 12.22 -2.24
N ALA A 35 7.35 11.87 -2.23
CA ALA A 35 6.74 11.02 -3.24
C ALA A 35 6.75 11.65 -4.65
N VAL A 36 6.64 12.97 -4.75
CA VAL A 36 6.79 13.67 -6.04
C VAL A 36 8.27 13.74 -6.46
N GLU A 37 9.17 13.93 -5.50
CA GLU A 37 10.63 13.95 -5.75
C GLU A 37 11.20 12.59 -6.17
N SER A 38 10.49 11.49 -5.92
CA SER A 38 10.87 10.16 -6.41
C SER A 38 10.57 9.96 -7.89
N VAL A 39 9.94 10.93 -8.58
CA VAL A 39 9.57 10.82 -9.99
C VAL A 39 10.47 11.71 -10.84
N ASP A 40 11.21 11.10 -11.76
CA ASP A 40 11.89 11.82 -12.83
C ASP A 40 10.85 12.27 -13.86
N LYS A 41 10.51 13.56 -13.82
CA LYS A 41 9.47 14.15 -14.67
C LYS A 41 9.85 14.15 -16.15
N GLU A 42 11.14 14.27 -16.48
CA GLU A 42 11.60 14.27 -17.86
C GLU A 42 11.49 12.86 -18.45
N LYS A 43 11.94 11.86 -17.71
CA LYS A 43 11.83 10.45 -18.10
C LYS A 43 10.37 9.99 -18.16
N LEU A 44 9.52 10.46 -17.24
CA LEU A 44 8.09 10.18 -17.27
C LEU A 44 7.42 10.84 -18.49
N ALA A 45 7.73 12.09 -18.80
CA ALA A 45 7.20 12.75 -19.99
C ALA A 45 7.61 12.01 -21.28
N GLY A 46 8.86 11.53 -21.35
CA GLY A 46 9.36 10.71 -22.46
C GLY A 46 8.71 9.33 -22.59
N SER A 47 7.87 8.90 -21.64
CA SER A 47 7.09 7.65 -21.74
C SER A 47 5.81 7.81 -22.56
N VAL A 48 5.38 9.05 -22.85
CA VAL A 48 4.16 9.33 -23.60
C VAL A 48 4.51 9.68 -25.05
N SER A 49 3.84 9.03 -26.00
CA SER A 49 3.96 9.34 -27.43
C SER A 49 2.56 9.41 -28.05
N GLY A 50 2.09 10.63 -28.30
CA GLY A 50 0.72 10.88 -28.75
C GLY A 50 -0.31 10.33 -27.76
N THR A 51 -1.09 9.33 -28.17
CA THR A 51 -2.08 8.64 -27.33
C THR A 51 -1.57 7.33 -26.72
N SER A 52 -0.29 7.01 -26.91
CA SER A 52 0.33 5.77 -26.40
C SER A 52 1.22 6.05 -25.20
N VAL A 53 1.28 5.08 -24.27
CA VAL A 53 2.10 5.14 -23.06
C VAL A 53 3.00 3.91 -22.99
N ASP A 54 4.30 4.13 -22.89
CA ASP A 54 5.29 3.12 -22.56
C ASP A 54 5.34 2.95 -21.05
N TYR A 55 4.53 2.02 -20.53
CA TYR A 55 4.44 1.75 -19.10
C TYR A 55 5.76 1.32 -18.47
N LYS A 56 6.65 0.68 -19.24
CA LYS A 56 7.97 0.29 -18.73
C LYS A 56 8.81 1.54 -18.50
N LYS A 57 8.85 2.48 -19.44
CA LYS A 57 9.55 3.75 -19.25
C LYS A 57 8.95 4.58 -18.11
N ALA A 58 7.63 4.63 -18.01
CA ALA A 58 6.95 5.32 -16.92
C ALA A 58 7.31 4.70 -15.55
N TYR A 59 7.36 3.38 -15.47
CA TYR A 59 7.81 2.66 -14.27
C TYR A 59 9.28 2.95 -13.95
N ASP A 60 10.15 2.94 -14.96
CA ASP A 60 11.58 3.22 -14.83
C ASP A 60 11.86 4.70 -14.47
N ALA A 61 10.87 5.60 -14.57
CA ALA A 61 10.95 6.98 -14.14
C ALA A 61 10.77 7.17 -12.62
N VAL A 62 10.38 6.11 -11.91
CA VAL A 62 10.19 6.14 -10.45
C VAL A 62 11.42 5.58 -9.74
N ASP A 63 12.06 6.42 -8.92
CA ASP A 63 13.07 6.01 -7.95
C ASP A 63 12.38 5.28 -6.78
N LYS A 64 12.58 3.96 -6.72
CA LYS A 64 11.92 3.08 -5.75
C LYS A 64 12.36 3.35 -4.31
N ASP A 65 13.63 3.70 -4.13
CA ASP A 65 14.20 3.92 -2.81
C ASP A 65 13.67 5.24 -2.23
N LYS A 66 13.61 6.30 -3.04
CA LYS A 66 12.98 7.56 -2.65
C LYS A 66 11.49 7.43 -2.43
N ALA A 67 10.79 6.67 -3.27
CA ALA A 67 9.36 6.42 -3.11
C ALA A 67 9.07 5.68 -1.80
N ALA A 68 9.88 4.68 -1.44
CA ALA A 68 9.78 3.97 -0.16
C ALA A 68 10.09 4.91 1.02
N ALA A 69 11.10 5.77 0.90
CA ALA A 69 11.47 6.75 1.93
C ALA A 69 10.40 7.86 2.14
N ALA A 70 9.43 7.98 1.23
CA ALA A 70 8.29 8.87 1.39
C ALA A 70 7.19 8.28 2.30
N VAL A 71 7.27 6.99 2.66
CA VAL A 71 6.26 6.32 3.48
C VAL A 71 6.74 6.24 4.94
N ASP A 72 5.93 6.78 5.85
CA ASP A 72 6.07 6.52 7.29
C ASP A 72 5.49 5.13 7.59
N MET A 73 6.38 4.15 7.69
CA MET A 73 6.00 2.75 7.92
C MET A 73 5.33 2.53 9.28
N GLU A 74 5.67 3.30 10.31
CA GLU A 74 5.05 3.17 11.63
C GLU A 74 3.59 3.64 11.57
N LYS A 75 3.37 4.82 10.97
CA LYS A 75 2.02 5.37 10.79
C LYS A 75 1.17 4.51 9.85
N ALA A 76 1.74 4.04 8.75
CA ALA A 76 1.05 3.13 7.82
C ALA A 76 0.62 1.83 8.51
N THR A 77 1.51 1.25 9.32
CA THR A 77 1.22 0.00 10.06
C THR A 77 0.11 0.22 11.08
N LYS A 78 0.14 1.34 11.83
CA LYS A 78 -0.94 1.70 12.76
C LYS A 78 -2.27 1.87 12.05
N ALA A 79 -2.30 2.50 10.87
CA ALA A 79 -3.52 2.68 10.09
C ALA A 79 -4.09 1.36 9.53
N LEU A 80 -3.22 0.41 9.19
CA LEU A 80 -3.61 -0.91 8.66
C LEU A 80 -4.09 -1.89 9.74
N LEU A 81 -3.54 -1.79 10.95
CA LEU A 81 -3.76 -2.73 12.05
C LEU A 81 -4.57 -2.13 13.20
N LYS A 82 -5.28 -1.03 12.94
CA LYS A 82 -6.07 -0.31 13.92
C LYS A 82 -7.25 -1.13 14.44
#